data_AF-A0A658K7V1-F1
#
_entry.id   AF-A0A658K7V1-F1
#
_cell.length_a   1.000
_cell.length_b   1.000
_cell.length_c   1.000
_cell.angle_alpha   90.00
_cell.angle_beta   90.00
_cell.angle_gamma   90.00
#
_symmetry.space_group_name_H-M   'P 1'
#
loop_
_entity.id
_entity.type
_entity.pdbx_description
1 polymer ?
#
loop_
_entity_poly.entity_id
_entity_poly.type
_entity_poly.pdbx_seq_one_letter_code
_entity_poly.pdbx_strand_id
1 'polypeptide(L)'
;MAHPPQIRIPATYMRGGTSKGVFFRLNDLPQAAQTPGPARDALLLRVIGSPDPYEKQIDGMGGATSSTSKTVIVSRSTKADHDVDYLFGQVSIDKPFIDWSGNCGNLSAAVT
;
A
#
# COMPACT_ATOMS: atom_id res chain seq x y z
N MET A 1 -25.76 -8.25 11.02
CA MET A 1 -24.71 -9.14 11.56
C MET A 1 -23.69 -8.28 12.30
N ALA A 2 -23.27 -8.67 13.49
CA ALA A 2 -22.29 -7.90 14.29
C ALA A 2 -20.89 -7.86 13.65
N HIS A 3 -20.55 -8.88 12.85
CA HIS A 3 -19.28 -8.98 12.14
C HIS A 3 -19.54 -9.26 10.65
N PRO A 4 -19.48 -8.24 9.78
CA PRO A 4 -19.59 -8.47 8.34
C PRO A 4 -18.37 -9.25 7.82
N PRO A 5 -18.51 -9.94 6.68
CA PRO A 5 -17.37 -10.59 6.02
C PRO A 5 -16.28 -9.58 5.63
N GLN A 6 -15.04 -10.07 5.49
CA GLN A 6 -13.98 -9.27 4.91
C GLN A 6 -14.29 -8.90 3.45
N ILE A 7 -13.85 -7.71 3.05
CA ILE A 7 -13.86 -7.29 1.65
C ILE A 7 -12.70 -7.93 0.89
N ARG A 8 -12.84 -8.06 -0.44
CA ARG A 8 -11.77 -8.51 -1.33
C ARG A 8 -11.40 -7.37 -2.25
N ILE A 9 -10.11 -7.05 -2.33
CA ILE A 9 -9.57 -5.97 -3.15
C ILE A 9 -8.52 -6.60 -4.08
N PRO A 10 -8.66 -6.44 -5.41
CA PRO A 10 -7.62 -6.86 -6.33
C PRO A 10 -6.29 -6.17 -6.01
N ALA A 11 -5.23 -6.96 -5.87
CA ALA A 11 -3.90 -6.49 -5.53
C ALA A 11 -2.84 -7.47 -6.04
N THR A 12 -1.62 -6.98 -6.22
CA THR A 12 -0.46 -7.81 -6.57
C THR A 12 0.62 -7.65 -5.51
N TYR A 13 1.10 -8.75 -4.95
CA TYR A 13 2.26 -8.73 -4.05
C TYR A 13 3.52 -9.00 -4.86
N MET A 14 4.44 -8.05 -4.90
CA MET A 14 5.61 -8.11 -5.78
C MET A 14 6.90 -7.80 -5.03
N ARG A 15 7.99 -8.40 -5.51
CA ARG A 15 9.34 -7.95 -5.22
C ARG A 15 9.79 -6.99 -6.32
N GLY A 16 10.20 -5.78 -5.94
CA GLY A 16 10.89 -4.83 -6.81
C GLY A 16 12.27 -4.55 -6.22
N GLY A 17 13.34 -4.75 -7.00
CA GLY A 17 14.70 -4.72 -6.47
C GLY A 17 14.86 -5.63 -5.24
N THR A 18 15.27 -5.03 -4.12
CA THR A 18 15.42 -5.69 -2.81
C THR A 18 14.28 -5.42 -1.83
N SER A 19 13.16 -4.83 -2.28
CA SER A 19 11.97 -4.56 -1.46
C SER A 19 10.78 -5.39 -1.90
N LYS A 20 9.82 -5.59 -0.98
CA LYS A 20 8.50 -6.16 -1.30
C LYS A 20 7.41 -5.16 -0.95
N GLY A 21 6.34 -5.13 -1.75
CA GLY A 21 5.19 -4.27 -1.49
C GLY A 21 3.91 -4.86 -2.05
N VAL A 22 2.77 -4.39 -1.52
CA VAL A 22 1.44 -4.67 -2.08
C VAL A 22 1.07 -3.55 -3.04
N PHE A 23 0.81 -3.90 -4.30
CA PHE A 23 0.49 -2.99 -5.38
C PHE A 23 -1.01 -3.02 -5.69
N PHE A 24 -1.58 -1.84 -5.90
CA PHE A 24 -2.99 -1.66 -6.24
C PHE A 24 -3.10 -0.79 -7.49
N ARG A 25 -4.07 -1.10 -8.35
CA ARG A 25 -4.57 -0.10 -9.30
C ARG A 25 -5.55 0.79 -8.57
N LEU A 26 -5.52 2.10 -8.83
CA LEU A 26 -6.39 3.07 -8.16
C LEU A 26 -7.87 2.68 -8.25
N ASN A 27 -8.31 2.24 -9.44
CA ASN A 27 -9.71 1.90 -9.70
C ASN A 27 -10.15 0.58 -9.06
N ASP A 28 -9.22 -0.26 -8.59
CA ASP A 28 -9.54 -1.49 -7.86
C ASP A 28 -9.78 -1.23 -6.37
N LEU A 29 -9.39 -0.05 -5.85
CA LEU A 29 -9.63 0.34 -4.47
C LEU A 29 -11.11 0.65 -4.22
N PRO A 30 -11.62 0.42 -3.00
CA PRO A 30 -12.93 0.93 -2.59
C PRO A 30 -13.03 2.44 -2.85
N GLN A 31 -14.21 2.93 -3.24
CA GLN A 31 -14.42 4.31 -3.66
C GLN A 31 -13.87 5.34 -2.65
N ALA A 32 -14.07 5.11 -1.35
CA ALA A 32 -13.57 5.99 -0.29
C ALA A 32 -12.02 6.06 -0.21
N ALA A 33 -11.31 5.05 -0.72
CA ALA A 33 -9.85 4.99 -0.76
C ALA A 33 -9.26 5.43 -2.12
N GLN A 34 -10.10 5.75 -3.11
CA GLN A 34 -9.64 6.25 -4.42
C GLN A 34 -9.15 7.71 -4.36
N THR A 35 -9.45 8.44 -3.30
CA THR A 35 -8.86 9.76 -3.04
C THR A 35 -7.90 9.70 -1.84
N PRO A 36 -6.84 10.53 -1.78
CA PRO A 36 -6.00 10.62 -0.59
C PRO A 36 -6.81 10.98 0.64
N GLY A 37 -6.53 10.35 1.78
CA GLY A 37 -7.18 10.64 3.05
C GLY A 37 -7.32 9.44 3.98
N PRO A 38 -7.99 9.63 5.13
CA PRO A 38 -8.00 8.66 6.22
C PRO A 38 -8.55 7.28 5.85
N ALA A 39 -9.52 7.21 4.93
CA ALA A 39 -10.08 5.93 4.49
C ALA A 39 -9.07 5.09 3.68
N ARG A 40 -8.25 5.73 2.84
CA ARG A 40 -7.14 5.08 2.15
C ARG A 40 -6.08 4.62 3.15
N ASP A 41 -5.70 5.50 4.07
CA ASP A 41 -4.65 5.18 5.05
C ASP A 41 -5.08 4.01 5.95
N ALA A 42 -6.31 4.03 6.47
CA ALA A 42 -6.85 2.94 7.28
C ALA A 42 -6.90 1.61 6.53
N LEU A 43 -7.28 1.63 5.25
CA LEU A 43 -7.28 0.44 4.40
C LEU A 43 -5.87 -0.15 4.28
N LEU A 44 -4.90 0.67 3.91
CA LEU A 44 -3.53 0.24 3.64
C LEU A 44 -2.79 -0.19 4.91
N LEU A 45 -3.03 0.52 6.03
CA LEU A 45 -2.60 0.11 7.37
C LEU A 45 -3.10 -1.30 7.69
N ARG A 46 -4.41 -1.57 7.49
CA ARG A 46 -4.99 -2.89 7.77
C ARG A 46 -4.45 -3.97 6.85
N VAL A 47 -4.24 -3.68 5.56
CA VAL A 47 -3.63 -4.61 4.60
C VAL A 47 -2.23 -5.02 5.04
N ILE A 48 -1.41 -4.06 5.48
CA ILE A 48 -0.05 -4.33 5.92
C ILE A 48 -0.01 -4.98 7.31
N GLY A 49 -1.03 -4.75 8.14
CA GLY A 49 -1.10 -5.27 9.51
C GLY A 49 -0.53 -4.29 10.52
N SER A 50 -0.75 -2.99 10.33
CA SER A 50 -0.25 -1.91 11.20
C SER A 50 -1.40 -1.02 11.71
N PRO A 51 -1.21 -0.32 12.84
CA PRO A 51 -0.09 -0.45 13.78
C PRO A 51 -0.10 -1.80 14.50
N ASP A 52 1.07 -2.41 14.65
CA ASP A 52 1.24 -3.68 15.35
C ASP A 52 2.09 -3.48 16.62
N PRO A 53 1.52 -3.58 17.83
CA PRO A 53 2.27 -3.47 19.08
C PRO A 53 3.29 -4.61 19.27
N TYR A 54 3.18 -5.70 18.51
CA TYR A 54 4.14 -6.80 18.55
C TYR A 54 5.30 -6.62 17.57
N GLU A 55 5.20 -5.64 16.67
CA GLU A 55 6.17 -5.39 15.60
C GLU A 55 6.50 -6.65 14.77
N LYS A 56 5.47 -7.44 14.44
CA LYS A 56 5.59 -8.67 13.63
C LYS A 56 4.76 -8.66 12.35
N GLN A 57 3.71 -7.85 12.28
CA GLN A 57 2.76 -7.76 11.16
C GLN A 57 2.17 -9.13 10.76
N ILE A 58 2.03 -10.05 11.74
CA ILE A 58 1.54 -11.43 11.53
C ILE A 58 0.10 -11.47 10.99
N ASP A 59 -0.70 -10.46 11.34
CA ASP A 59 -2.08 -10.31 10.87
C ASP A 59 -2.17 -9.36 9.65
N GLY A 60 -1.20 -9.41 8.75
CA GLY A 60 -1.15 -8.59 7.55
C GLY A 60 -0.11 -9.05 6.53
N MET A 61 0.05 -8.26 5.47
CA MET A 61 0.98 -8.54 4.37
C MET A 61 2.40 -8.01 4.61
N GLY A 62 2.60 -7.23 5.67
CA GLY A 62 3.90 -6.71 6.07
C GLY A 62 4.84 -7.81 6.56
N GLY A 63 6.15 -7.55 6.49
CA GLY A 63 7.18 -8.47 6.97
C GLY A 63 7.97 -7.94 8.16
N ALA A 64 7.42 -6.96 8.90
CA ALA A 64 8.03 -6.31 10.06
C ALA A 64 9.41 -5.70 9.81
N THR A 65 9.68 -5.28 8.57
CA THR A 65 10.86 -4.48 8.22
C THR A 65 10.47 -3.33 7.30
N SER A 66 11.26 -2.25 7.30
CA SER A 66 11.00 -1.11 6.40
C SER A 66 11.01 -1.51 4.92
N SER A 67 11.77 -2.54 4.54
CA SER A 67 11.85 -3.07 3.16
C SER A 67 10.63 -3.92 2.75
N THR A 68 9.77 -4.29 3.69
CA THR A 68 8.59 -5.15 3.46
C THR A 68 7.27 -4.57 3.99
N SER A 69 7.29 -3.40 4.63
CA SER A 69 6.12 -2.64 5.08
C SER A 69 5.81 -1.50 4.11
N LYS A 70 5.38 -1.86 2.88
CA LYS A 70 5.25 -0.93 1.75
C LYS A 70 3.99 -1.17 0.94
N THR A 71 3.35 -0.09 0.52
CA THR A 71 2.22 -0.12 -0.41
C THR A 71 2.47 0.79 -1.60
N VAL A 72 1.92 0.43 -2.74
CA VAL A 72 2.00 1.22 -3.98
C VAL A 72 0.61 1.30 -4.60
N ILE A 73 0.24 2.50 -5.03
CA ILE A 73 -0.94 2.74 -5.86
C ILE A 73 -0.47 3.22 -7.24
N VAL A 74 -1.00 2.61 -8.29
CA VAL A 74 -0.73 2.96 -9.68
C VAL A 74 -2.03 3.40 -10.36
N SER A 75 -1.98 4.49 -11.13
CA SER A 75 -3.07 4.91 -12.00
C SER A 75 -2.55 5.33 -13.36
N ARG A 76 -3.44 5.45 -14.35
CA ARG A 76 -3.09 6.09 -15.62
C ARG A 76 -2.72 7.55 -15.34
N SER A 77 -1.61 8.03 -15.91
CA SER A 77 -1.22 9.42 -15.73
C SER A 77 -2.11 10.36 -16.55
N THR A 78 -2.31 11.57 -16.04
CA THR A 78 -2.86 12.70 -16.79
C THR A 78 -1.78 13.66 -17.27
N LYS A 79 -0.51 13.41 -16.94
CA LYS A 79 0.62 14.24 -17.39
C LYS A 79 1.03 13.86 -18.81
N ALA A 80 1.38 14.86 -19.61
CA ALA A 80 1.95 14.61 -20.93
C ALA A 80 3.23 13.75 -20.80
N ASP A 81 3.42 12.85 -21.77
CA ASP A 81 4.60 11.98 -21.88
C ASP A 81 4.82 11.00 -20.71
N HIS A 82 3.79 10.74 -19.89
CA HIS A 82 3.83 9.76 -18.81
C HIS A 82 2.70 8.74 -18.98
N ASP A 83 3.02 7.45 -18.86
CA ASP A 83 2.01 6.39 -18.97
C ASP A 83 1.21 6.22 -17.66
N VAL A 84 1.91 6.29 -16.52
CA VAL A 84 1.35 5.98 -15.20
C VAL A 84 1.79 6.99 -14.14
N ASP A 85 0.89 7.25 -13.19
CA ASP A 85 1.21 7.87 -11.92
C ASP A 85 1.50 6.79 -10.89
N TYR A 86 2.59 6.98 -10.15
CA TYR A 86 3.07 6.08 -9.12
C TYR A 86 3.04 6.80 -7.77
N LEU A 87 2.30 6.22 -6.81
CA LEU A 87 2.23 6.72 -5.44
C LEU A 87 2.72 5.66 -4.47
N PHE A 88 3.78 5.99 -3.73
CA PHE A 88 4.39 5.13 -2.73
C PHE A 88 3.95 5.52 -1.31
N GLY A 89 3.53 4.53 -0.53
CA GLY A 89 3.25 4.68 0.90
C GLY A 89 4.17 3.81 1.74
N GLN A 90 5.03 4.43 2.55
CA GLN A 90 5.80 3.74 3.59
C GLN A 90 4.94 3.58 4.83
N VAL A 91 4.57 2.35 5.18
CA VAL A 91 3.69 2.08 6.31
C VAL A 91 4.55 1.91 7.57
N SER A 92 4.29 2.72 8.60
CA SER A 92 4.91 2.54 9.92
C SER A 92 4.46 1.22 10.53
N ILE A 93 5.39 0.50 11.17
CA ILE A 93 5.08 -0.79 11.79
C ILE A 93 4.25 -0.56 13.06
N ASP A 94 4.69 0.39 13.89
CA ASP A 94 4.23 0.65 15.25
C ASP A 94 3.17 1.76 15.38
N LYS A 95 3.03 2.64 14.38
CA LYS A 95 2.12 3.80 14.42
C LYS A 95 1.06 3.71 13.33
N PRO A 96 -0.16 4.24 13.56
CA PRO A 96 -1.20 4.33 12.55
C PRO A 96 -0.88 5.44 11.54
N PHE A 97 0.20 5.28 10.80
CA PHE A 97 0.77 6.31 9.93
C PHE A 97 1.33 5.72 8.63
N ILE A 98 1.09 6.41 7.53
CA ILE A 98 1.71 6.16 6.23
C ILE A 98 2.42 7.43 5.79
N ASP A 99 3.71 7.30 5.49
CA ASP A 99 4.48 8.38 4.90
C ASP A 99 4.36 8.34 3.37
N TRP A 100 3.82 9.41 2.83
CA TRP A 100 3.59 9.64 1.39
C TRP A 100 4.62 10.60 0.78
N SER A 101 5.57 11.12 1.57
CA SER A 101 6.53 12.15 1.14
C SER A 101 7.70 11.60 0.31
N GLY A 102 7.94 10.28 0.40
CA GLY A 102 9.08 9.62 -0.21
C GLY A 102 8.79 8.94 -1.54
N ASN A 103 9.86 8.40 -2.14
CA ASN A 103 9.81 7.44 -3.24
C ASN A 103 10.53 6.14 -2.80
N CYS A 104 10.29 5.04 -3.51
CA CYS A 104 11.02 3.80 -3.35
C CYS A 104 11.53 3.31 -4.71
N GLY A 105 12.78 3.64 -5.05
CA GLY A 105 13.38 3.25 -6.34
C GLY A 105 13.49 1.73 -6.56
N ASN A 106 13.47 0.95 -5.48
CA ASN A 106 13.36 -0.52 -5.59
C ASN A 106 12.01 -0.94 -6.17
N LEU A 107 10.91 -0.36 -5.67
CA LEU A 107 9.56 -0.73 -6.10
C LEU A 107 9.17 -0.12 -7.43
N SER A 108 9.78 0.98 -7.86
CA SER A 108 9.58 1.51 -9.21
C SER A 108 9.99 0.51 -10.29
N ALA A 109 10.97 -0.36 -10.04
CA ALA A 109 11.36 -1.42 -10.99
C ALA A 109 10.31 -2.53 -11.14
N ALA A 110 9.33 -2.63 -10.22
CA ALA A 110 8.21 -3.56 -10.33
C ALA A 110 6.98 -2.93 -11.03
N VAL A 111 7.05 -1.63 -11.34
CA VAL A 111 6.02 -0.92 -12.09
C VAL A 111 6.41 -0.97 -13.56
N THR A 112 5.69 -1.78 -14.33
CA THR A 112 5.93 -2.01 -15.76
C THR A 112 4.71 -1.61 -16.58
#